data_AF-A0A938S1C2-F1
#
_entry.id   AF-A0A938S1C2-F1
#
_cell.length_a   1.000
_cell.length_b   1.000
_cell.length_c   1.000
_cell.angle_alpha   90.00
_cell.angle_beta   90.00
_cell.angle_gamma   90.00
#
_symmetry.space_group_name_H-M   'P 1'
#
loop_
_entity.id
_entity.type
_entity.pdbx_description
1 polymer ?
#
loop_
_entity_poly.entity_id
_entity_poly.type
_entity_poly.pdbx_seq_one_letter_code
_entity_poly.pdbx_strand_id
1 'polypeptide(L)'
;MPATFPTVQAGLDGEPAETSGRTDEVRFDPVVQQIEGWTVYVDPGLLEGEHSEVGARALKMLANHLQRITILVPEEHLARMQRLEIWIEHHHPTLGAMQYHPSAGWLKSHGHDARLAKKVHIPRAESLLSRHQMVKHPAVVLHELAHAYHDQCLGFDEPRIVAAYEKAKAAGTYETVLLYTGQRVRHY
;
A
#
# COMPACT_ATOMS: atom_id res chain seq x y z
N MET A 1 -14.48 -15.21 -31.19
CA MET A 1 -15.62 -15.34 -30.24
C MET A 1 -15.69 -14.05 -29.46
N PRO A 2 -16.68 -13.17 -29.67
CA PRO A 2 -16.75 -11.93 -28.90
C PRO A 2 -17.15 -12.29 -27.47
N ALA A 3 -16.29 -11.97 -26.51
CA ALA A 3 -16.64 -12.06 -25.10
C ALA A 3 -17.62 -10.93 -24.78
N THR A 4 -18.87 -11.31 -24.56
CA THR A 4 -19.92 -10.47 -23.98
C THR A 4 -19.50 -10.02 -22.59
N PHE A 5 -19.34 -8.72 -22.39
CA PHE A 5 -19.23 -8.11 -21.07
C PHE A 5 -20.62 -8.04 -20.43
N PRO A 6 -20.79 -8.43 -19.15
CA PRO A 6 -22.05 -8.22 -18.47
C PRO A 6 -22.21 -6.73 -18.14
N THR A 7 -23.31 -6.16 -18.64
CA THR A 7 -23.85 -4.86 -18.24
C THR A 7 -24.14 -4.89 -16.74
N VAL A 8 -23.52 -4.02 -15.94
CA VAL A 8 -23.93 -3.80 -14.56
C VAL A 8 -25.23 -3.01 -14.59
N GLN A 9 -26.33 -3.73 -14.37
CA GLN A 9 -27.64 -3.16 -14.14
C GLN A 9 -27.72 -2.79 -12.64
N ALA A 10 -28.01 -1.53 -12.36
CA ALA A 10 -28.31 -1.07 -11.02
C ALA A 10 -29.62 -1.73 -10.55
N GLY A 11 -29.49 -2.75 -9.70
CA GLY A 11 -30.58 -3.35 -8.94
C GLY A 11 -30.40 -2.99 -7.47
N LEU A 12 -31.21 -2.04 -7.01
CA LEU A 12 -31.56 -1.91 -5.59
C LEU A 12 -32.41 -3.13 -5.21
N ASP A 13 -32.33 -3.52 -3.93
CA ASP A 13 -33.12 -4.55 -3.24
C ASP A 13 -32.42 -5.91 -3.07
N GLY A 14 -31.56 -5.97 -2.05
CA GLY A 14 -31.14 -7.20 -1.38
C GLY A 14 -31.19 -6.96 0.14
N GLU A 15 -31.92 -7.83 0.85
CA GLU A 15 -32.14 -7.78 2.31
C GLU A 15 -30.84 -7.67 3.13
N PRO A 16 -30.88 -7.02 4.31
CA PRO A 16 -29.69 -6.83 5.12
C PRO A 16 -29.20 -8.17 5.67
N ALA A 17 -28.06 -8.64 5.16
CA ALA A 17 -27.31 -9.69 5.82
C ALA A 17 -26.92 -9.22 7.23
N GLU A 18 -27.24 -10.02 8.24
CA GLU A 18 -26.94 -9.76 9.64
C GLU A 18 -25.47 -9.38 9.82
N THR A 19 -25.23 -8.10 10.10
CA THR A 19 -23.93 -7.60 10.53
C THR A 19 -23.71 -8.07 11.95
N SER A 20 -23.18 -9.30 12.12
CA SER A 20 -22.59 -9.67 13.39
C SER A 20 -21.46 -8.68 13.67
N GLY A 21 -21.53 -8.01 14.82
CA GLY A 21 -20.60 -6.96 15.21
C GLY A 21 -19.18 -7.49 15.30
N ARG A 22 -18.44 -7.39 14.19
CA ARG A 22 -17.01 -7.65 14.17
C ARG A 22 -16.34 -6.32 14.47
N THR A 23 -16.00 -6.13 15.73
CA THR A 23 -15.29 -4.95 16.23
C THR A 23 -14.06 -4.66 15.38
N ASP A 24 -13.79 -3.37 15.15
CA ASP A 24 -12.49 -2.84 14.71
C ASP A 24 -11.42 -3.43 15.66
N GLU A 25 -10.86 -4.60 15.35
CA GLU A 25 -9.97 -5.31 16.29
C GLU A 25 -8.61 -4.64 16.28
N VAL A 26 -8.48 -3.63 17.14
CA VAL A 26 -7.21 -3.09 17.61
C VAL A 26 -6.42 -4.25 18.22
N ARG A 27 -5.37 -4.69 17.51
CA ARG A 27 -4.52 -5.82 17.95
C ARG A 27 -3.37 -5.40 18.85
N PHE A 28 -2.88 -4.18 18.68
CA PHE A 28 -1.78 -3.62 19.46
C PHE A 28 -1.79 -2.09 19.33
N ASP A 29 -1.10 -1.41 20.24
CA ASP A 29 -0.75 0.00 20.07
C ASP A 29 0.68 0.11 19.53
N PRO A 30 0.90 0.80 18.41
CA PRO A 30 2.21 0.87 17.77
C PRO A 30 3.17 1.75 18.57
N VAL A 31 4.45 1.40 18.52
CA VAL A 31 5.53 2.31 18.90
C VAL A 31 5.87 3.19 17.70
N VAL A 32 5.85 4.51 17.89
CA VAL A 32 6.16 5.47 16.83
C VAL A 32 7.66 5.72 16.78
N GLN A 33 8.25 5.58 15.59
CA GLN A 33 9.66 5.87 15.33
C GLN A 33 9.84 6.82 14.15
N GLN A 34 10.96 7.53 14.14
CA GLN A 34 11.41 8.34 13.00
C GLN A 34 12.47 7.56 12.24
N ILE A 35 12.23 7.28 10.95
CA ILE A 35 13.16 6.53 10.10
C ILE A 35 13.35 7.30 8.79
N GLU A 36 14.57 7.77 8.54
CA GLU A 36 14.94 8.51 7.31
C GLU A 36 14.03 9.74 7.01
N GLY A 37 13.40 10.32 8.03
CA GLY A 37 12.48 11.46 7.91
C GLY A 37 10.99 11.09 7.78
N TRP A 38 10.64 9.80 7.82
CA TRP A 38 9.25 9.33 7.89
C TRP A 38 8.85 8.97 9.32
N THR A 39 7.58 9.24 9.63
CA THR A 39 6.93 8.68 10.82
C THR A 39 6.49 7.25 10.53
N VAL A 40 7.01 6.30 11.31
CA VAL A 40 6.73 4.87 11.18
C VAL A 40 6.08 4.34 12.45
N TYR A 41 4.89 3.75 12.30
CA TYR A 41 4.15 3.06 13.34
C TYR A 41 4.57 1.59 13.35
N VAL A 42 5.25 1.16 14.40
CA VAL A 42 5.89 -0.16 14.49
C VAL A 42 5.14 -1.04 15.48
N ASP A 43 4.77 -2.23 15.05
CA ASP A 43 4.32 -3.30 15.93
C ASP A 43 5.35 -3.55 17.06
N PRO A 44 4.98 -3.42 18.35
CA PRO A 44 5.91 -3.59 19.47
C PRO A 44 6.65 -4.94 19.46
N GLY A 45 6.05 -5.99 18.92
CA GLY A 45 6.69 -7.31 18.82
C GLY A 45 7.94 -7.32 17.92
N LEU A 46 8.08 -6.33 17.02
CA LEU A 46 9.28 -6.14 16.20
C LEU A 46 10.44 -5.50 16.96
N LEU A 47 10.19 -4.92 18.13
CA LEU A 47 11.19 -4.18 18.90
C LEU A 47 11.74 -5.01 20.05
N GLU A 48 10.88 -5.79 20.70
CA GLU A 48 11.23 -6.57 21.88
C GLU A 48 10.59 -7.96 21.82
N GLY A 49 11.19 -8.93 22.52
CA GLY A 49 10.69 -10.30 22.59
C GLY A 49 11.08 -11.16 21.39
N GLU A 50 10.25 -12.17 21.10
CA GLU A 50 10.54 -13.26 20.15
C GLU A 50 10.86 -12.76 18.73
N HIS A 51 10.20 -11.70 18.26
CA HIS A 51 10.33 -11.21 16.88
C HIS A 51 11.27 -10.00 16.75
N SER A 52 12.00 -9.65 17.81
CA SER A 52 12.91 -8.49 17.83
C SER A 52 14.07 -8.62 16.82
N GLU A 53 14.63 -9.81 16.63
CA GLU A 53 15.74 -10.02 15.69
C GLU A 53 15.29 -9.81 14.23
N VAL A 54 14.14 -10.38 13.86
CA VAL A 54 13.56 -10.19 12.52
C VAL A 54 13.11 -8.75 12.32
N GLY A 55 12.56 -8.12 13.36
CA GLY A 55 12.18 -6.71 13.34
C GLY A 55 13.35 -5.78 13.15
N ALA A 56 14.47 -5.97 13.86
CA ALA A 56 15.68 -5.18 13.65
C ALA A 56 16.18 -5.25 12.20
N ARG A 57 16.16 -6.45 11.59
CA ARG A 57 16.54 -6.64 10.18
C ARG A 57 15.55 -5.98 9.22
N ALA A 58 14.25 -6.14 9.46
CA ALA A 58 13.21 -5.56 8.61
C ALA A 58 13.19 -4.04 8.68
N LEU A 59 13.31 -3.43 9.86
CA LEU A 59 13.40 -1.98 10.04
C LEU A 59 14.66 -1.41 9.38
N LYS A 60 15.80 -2.10 9.48
CA LYS A 60 17.01 -1.73 8.74
C LYS A 60 16.80 -1.78 7.22
N MET A 61 16.07 -2.78 6.72
CA MET A 61 15.72 -2.87 5.30
C MET A 61 14.74 -1.76 4.89
N LEU A 62 13.75 -1.45 5.73
CA LEU A 62 12.84 -0.32 5.50
C LEU A 62 13.64 1.00 5.42
N ALA A 63 14.57 1.25 6.34
CA ALA A 63 15.46 2.40 6.28
C ALA A 63 16.25 2.45 4.97
N ASN A 64 16.76 1.30 4.48
CA ASN A 64 17.42 1.24 3.17
C ASN A 64 16.49 1.65 2.00
N HIS A 65 15.23 1.17 2.01
CA HIS A 65 14.25 1.60 1.02
C HIS A 65 14.01 3.11 1.07
N LEU A 66 13.82 3.67 2.26
CA LEU A 66 13.54 5.08 2.47
C LEU A 66 14.74 5.97 2.09
N GLN A 67 15.96 5.58 2.44
CA GLN A 67 17.17 6.27 2.00
C GLN A 67 17.33 6.29 0.48
N ARG A 68 16.96 5.22 -0.23
CA ARG A 68 16.96 5.24 -1.70
C ARG A 68 15.94 6.25 -2.23
N ILE A 69 14.80 6.39 -1.57
CA ILE A 69 13.76 7.36 -1.95
C ILE A 69 14.27 8.80 -1.76
N THR A 70 14.98 9.11 -0.68
CA THR A 70 15.54 10.46 -0.46
C THR A 70 16.55 10.86 -1.54
N ILE A 71 17.25 9.90 -2.14
CA ILE A 71 18.16 10.13 -3.27
C ILE A 71 17.41 10.31 -4.59
N LEU A 72 16.35 9.52 -4.82
CA LEU A 72 15.66 9.46 -6.11
C LEU A 72 14.63 10.59 -6.31
N VAL A 73 14.02 11.08 -5.24
CA VAL A 73 12.90 12.03 -5.31
C VAL A 73 13.43 13.47 -5.14
N PRO A 74 13.05 14.42 -6.02
CA PRO A 74 13.41 15.83 -5.84
C PRO A 74 12.95 16.39 -4.50
N GLU A 75 13.78 17.26 -3.90
CA GLU A 75 13.61 17.78 -2.53
C GLU A 75 12.21 18.36 -2.27
N GLU A 76 11.66 19.12 -3.21
CA GLU A 76 10.32 19.72 -3.10
C GLU A 76 9.23 18.66 -2.87
N HIS A 77 9.29 17.55 -3.58
CA HIS A 77 8.32 16.47 -3.48
C HIS A 77 8.63 15.54 -2.29
N LEU A 78 9.92 15.38 -1.97
CA LEU A 78 10.38 14.58 -0.84
C LEU A 78 9.84 15.12 0.48
N ALA A 79 9.88 16.44 0.71
CA ALA A 79 9.38 17.07 1.93
C ALA A 79 7.88 16.82 2.17
N ARG A 80 7.09 16.68 1.11
CA ARG A 80 5.68 16.30 1.19
C ARG A 80 5.50 14.81 1.40
N MET A 81 6.30 13.98 0.73
CA MET A 81 6.28 12.52 0.85
C MET A 81 6.68 12.05 2.25
N GLN A 82 7.59 12.75 2.94
CA GLN A 82 8.02 12.46 4.32
C GLN A 82 6.93 12.70 5.37
N ARG A 83 5.88 13.46 5.02
CA ARG A 83 4.69 13.64 5.88
C ARG A 83 3.73 12.47 5.80
N LEU A 84 3.90 11.59 4.82
CA LEU A 84 3.09 10.38 4.69
C LEU A 84 3.56 9.37 5.72
N GLU A 85 2.62 8.61 6.26
CA GLU A 85 2.88 7.72 7.39
C GLU A 85 2.94 6.26 6.94
N ILE A 86 3.81 5.50 7.61
CA ILE A 86 4.03 4.09 7.33
C ILE A 86 3.66 3.28 8.56
N TRP A 87 3.00 2.16 8.38
CA TRP A 87 2.67 1.20 9.43
C TRP A 87 3.29 -0.15 9.09
N ILE A 88 4.04 -0.75 10.03
CA ILE A 88 4.69 -2.05 9.83
C ILE A 88 4.34 -3.00 10.96
N GLU A 89 4.01 -4.24 10.56
CA GLU A 89 3.67 -5.31 11.49
C GLU A 89 4.61 -6.50 11.35
N HIS A 90 4.74 -7.29 12.42
CA HIS A 90 5.37 -8.60 12.31
C HIS A 90 4.59 -9.48 11.33
N HIS A 91 3.30 -9.69 11.61
CA HIS A 91 2.43 -10.49 10.76
C HIS A 91 0.95 -10.15 10.96
N HIS A 92 0.33 -9.55 9.94
CA HIS A 92 -1.10 -9.29 9.91
C HIS A 92 -1.88 -10.59 9.59
N PRO A 93 -2.99 -10.89 10.30
CA PRO A 93 -3.71 -12.17 10.16
C PRO A 93 -4.30 -12.40 8.76
N THR A 94 -4.87 -11.36 8.14
CA THR A 94 -5.60 -11.46 6.87
C THR A 94 -4.96 -10.71 5.69
N LEU A 95 -4.33 -9.55 5.93
CA LEU A 95 -3.58 -8.80 4.93
C LEU A 95 -2.16 -9.37 4.73
N GLY A 96 -1.63 -9.27 3.51
CA GLY A 96 -0.31 -9.84 3.19
C GLY A 96 0.52 -9.04 2.19
N ALA A 97 -0.11 -8.39 1.22
CA ALA A 97 0.59 -7.49 0.30
C ALA A 97 0.84 -6.14 0.97
N MET A 98 1.99 -5.51 0.67
CA MET A 98 2.18 -4.09 0.97
C MET A 98 1.12 -3.30 0.20
N GLN A 99 0.49 -2.34 0.87
CA GLN A 99 -0.63 -1.60 0.29
C GLN A 99 -0.83 -0.26 1.00
N TYR A 100 -1.26 0.74 0.25
CA TYR A 100 -1.85 1.95 0.80
C TYR A 100 -3.35 1.81 1.09
N HIS A 101 -3.84 2.35 2.20
CA HIS A 101 -5.27 2.31 2.56
C HIS A 101 -5.94 3.69 2.46
N PRO A 102 -6.77 3.97 1.43
CA PRO A 102 -7.36 5.29 1.24
C PRO A 102 -8.54 5.59 2.18
N SER A 103 -9.21 4.57 2.73
CA SER A 103 -10.50 4.71 3.41
C SER A 103 -10.58 3.94 4.72
N ALA A 104 -10.87 4.66 5.80
CA ALA A 104 -11.24 4.06 7.08
C ALA A 104 -12.53 3.23 6.96
N GLY A 105 -13.51 3.68 6.19
CA GLY A 105 -14.78 2.97 6.03
C GLY A 105 -14.60 1.57 5.43
N TRP A 106 -13.72 1.44 4.43
CA TRP A 106 -13.39 0.14 3.84
C TRP A 106 -12.68 -0.77 4.85
N LEU A 107 -11.74 -0.23 5.63
CA LEU A 107 -11.05 -0.98 6.69
C LEU A 107 -12.05 -1.56 7.70
N LYS A 108 -12.96 -0.73 8.22
CA LYS A 108 -13.98 -1.17 9.18
C LYS A 108 -14.91 -2.24 8.61
N SER A 109 -15.44 -2.04 7.40
CA SER A 109 -16.36 -2.99 6.78
C SER A 109 -15.71 -4.35 6.46
N HIS A 110 -14.38 -4.39 6.40
CA HIS A 110 -13.61 -5.62 6.20
C HIS A 110 -13.01 -6.17 7.50
N GLY A 111 -13.25 -5.53 8.65
CA GLY A 111 -12.74 -5.97 9.96
C GLY A 111 -11.25 -5.70 10.16
N HIS A 112 -10.77 -4.55 9.68
CA HIS A 112 -9.39 -4.10 9.85
C HIS A 112 -9.35 -2.83 10.71
N ASP A 113 -8.20 -2.61 11.36
CA ASP A 113 -7.98 -1.43 12.18
C ASP A 113 -8.08 -0.15 11.34
N ALA A 114 -9.04 0.72 11.70
CA ALA A 114 -9.28 1.98 11.01
C ALA A 114 -8.10 2.96 11.11
N ARG A 115 -7.18 2.78 12.06
CA ARG A 115 -5.95 3.58 12.20
C ARG A 115 -4.97 3.37 11.04
N LEU A 116 -5.13 2.31 10.27
CA LEU A 116 -4.36 2.08 9.03
C LEU A 116 -4.74 3.07 7.92
N ALA A 117 -5.87 3.78 8.03
CA ALA A 117 -6.32 4.72 7.03
C ALA A 117 -5.28 5.82 6.77
N LYS A 118 -5.10 6.14 5.50
CA LYS A 118 -4.15 7.10 4.97
C LYS A 118 -2.67 6.76 5.27
N LYS A 119 -2.36 5.50 5.56
CA LYS A 119 -0.98 5.00 5.75
C LYS A 119 -0.58 3.99 4.69
N VAL A 120 0.71 3.96 4.39
CA VAL A 120 1.34 2.82 3.71
C VAL A 120 1.49 1.69 4.71
N HIS A 121 0.93 0.52 4.41
CA HIS A 121 0.93 -0.62 5.30
C HIS A 121 1.89 -1.71 4.80
N ILE A 122 2.77 -2.17 5.68
CA ILE A 122 3.64 -3.33 5.53
C ILE A 122 3.11 -4.40 6.48
N PRO A 123 2.18 -5.27 6.04
CA PRO A 123 1.50 -6.20 6.94
C PRO A 123 2.40 -7.32 7.45
N ARG A 124 3.56 -7.55 6.82
CA ARG A 124 4.50 -8.61 7.17
C ARG A 124 5.92 -8.09 7.02
N ALA A 125 6.62 -7.88 8.14
CA ALA A 125 7.97 -7.35 8.17
C ALA A 125 8.95 -8.22 7.34
N GLU A 126 8.81 -9.55 7.40
CA GLU A 126 9.65 -10.48 6.64
C GLU A 126 9.56 -10.32 5.12
N SER A 127 8.46 -9.76 4.60
CA SER A 127 8.32 -9.51 3.16
C SER A 127 9.37 -8.53 2.64
N LEU A 128 9.88 -7.62 3.48
CA LEU A 128 10.99 -6.72 3.13
C LEU A 128 12.31 -7.47 2.94
N LEU A 129 12.48 -8.63 3.58
CA LEU A 129 13.69 -9.46 3.50
C LEU A 129 13.59 -10.53 2.40
N SER A 130 12.42 -10.70 1.78
CA SER A 130 12.18 -11.72 0.76
C SER A 130 12.89 -11.36 -0.55
N ARG A 131 13.84 -12.22 -0.96
CA ARG A 131 14.51 -12.10 -2.27
C ARG A 131 13.51 -12.06 -3.42
N HIS A 132 12.46 -12.89 -3.37
CA HIS A 132 11.45 -12.93 -4.42
C HIS A 132 10.73 -11.58 -4.53
N GLN A 133 10.33 -10.99 -3.40
CA GLN A 133 9.68 -9.68 -3.40
C GLN A 133 10.62 -8.57 -3.90
N MET A 134 11.89 -8.58 -3.47
CA MET A 134 12.88 -7.59 -3.93
C MET A 134 13.09 -7.62 -5.45
N VAL A 135 13.14 -8.81 -6.06
CA VAL A 135 13.30 -8.94 -7.52
C VAL A 135 12.02 -8.54 -8.24
N LYS A 136 10.86 -8.92 -7.70
CA LYS A 136 9.56 -8.61 -8.28
C LYS A 136 9.28 -7.11 -8.27
N HIS A 137 9.41 -6.46 -7.11
CA HIS A 137 9.09 -5.05 -6.89
C HIS A 137 10.23 -4.32 -6.12
N PRO A 138 11.37 -4.01 -6.77
CA PRO A 138 12.55 -3.43 -6.11
C PRO A 138 12.32 -2.03 -5.51
N ALA A 139 11.21 -1.39 -5.87
CA ALA A 139 10.79 -0.07 -5.39
C ALA A 139 9.37 -0.11 -4.78
N VAL A 140 8.94 -1.25 -4.20
CA VAL A 140 7.58 -1.41 -3.64
C VAL A 140 7.21 -0.34 -2.61
N VAL A 141 8.11 0.05 -1.71
CA VAL A 141 7.84 1.10 -0.72
C VAL A 141 7.58 2.45 -1.40
N LEU A 142 8.34 2.79 -2.45
CA LEU A 142 8.10 4.00 -3.24
C LEU A 142 6.78 3.92 -4.00
N HIS A 143 6.42 2.74 -4.52
CA HIS A 143 5.15 2.52 -5.19
C HIS A 143 3.96 2.78 -4.26
N GLU A 144 3.98 2.23 -3.04
CA GLU A 144 2.92 2.50 -2.06
C GLU A 144 2.91 3.97 -1.60
N LEU A 145 4.07 4.58 -1.41
CA LEU A 145 4.16 6.01 -1.10
C LEU A 145 3.64 6.87 -2.26
N ALA A 146 3.77 6.44 -3.51
CA ALA A 146 3.20 7.13 -4.66
C ALA A 146 1.66 7.07 -4.66
N HIS A 147 1.06 5.95 -4.25
CA HIS A 147 -0.39 5.86 -4.02
C HIS A 147 -0.84 6.85 -2.94
N ALA A 148 -0.12 6.86 -1.81
CA ALA A 148 -0.39 7.79 -0.71
C ALA A 148 -0.22 9.25 -1.14
N TYR A 149 0.80 9.57 -1.93
CA TYR A 149 1.06 10.91 -2.44
C TYR A 149 -0.02 11.35 -3.44
N HIS A 150 -0.45 10.46 -4.34
CA HIS A 150 -1.54 10.79 -5.27
C HIS A 150 -2.82 11.15 -4.51
N ASP A 151 -3.25 10.32 -3.55
CA ASP A 151 -4.47 10.56 -2.77
C ASP A 151 -4.36 11.82 -1.89
N GLN A 152 -3.26 11.98 -1.14
CA GLN A 152 -3.17 12.99 -0.07
C GLN A 152 -2.53 14.32 -0.51
N CYS A 153 -1.78 14.34 -1.61
CA CYS A 153 -1.03 15.50 -2.05
C CYS A 153 -1.52 16.08 -3.38
N LEU A 154 -1.91 15.24 -4.35
CA LEU A 154 -2.32 15.71 -5.67
C LEU A 154 -3.84 15.72 -5.83
N GLY A 155 -4.50 14.67 -5.35
CA GLY A 155 -5.91 14.40 -5.61
C GLY A 155 -6.15 13.76 -6.98
N PHE A 156 -7.30 13.11 -7.12
CA PHE A 156 -7.68 12.38 -8.34
C PHE A 156 -8.07 13.29 -9.51
N ASP A 157 -8.31 14.57 -9.25
CA ASP A 157 -8.65 15.58 -10.26
C ASP A 157 -7.41 16.30 -10.82
N GLU A 158 -6.19 15.88 -10.45
CA GLU A 158 -4.95 16.49 -10.95
C GLU A 158 -4.88 16.37 -12.48
N PRO A 159 -4.97 17.50 -13.22
CA PRO A 159 -5.19 17.49 -14.67
C PRO A 159 -4.05 16.81 -15.44
N ARG A 160 -2.81 16.87 -14.94
CA ARG A 160 -1.67 16.20 -15.58
C ARG A 160 -1.78 14.68 -15.51
N ILE A 161 -2.29 14.14 -14.40
CA ILE A 161 -2.50 12.71 -14.21
C ILE A 161 -3.66 12.23 -15.08
N VAL A 162 -4.78 12.96 -15.06
CA VAL A 162 -5.95 12.65 -15.91
C VAL A 162 -5.56 12.63 -17.39
N ALA A 163 -4.83 13.65 -17.85
CA ALA A 163 -4.38 13.72 -19.24
C ALA A 163 -3.43 12.56 -19.61
N ALA A 164 -2.52 12.17 -18.71
CA ALA A 164 -1.63 11.03 -18.92
C ALA A 164 -2.40 9.70 -19.00
N TYR A 165 -3.38 9.50 -18.12
CA TYR A 165 -4.25 8.33 -18.12
C TYR A 165 -5.07 8.22 -19.41
N GLU A 166 -5.77 9.28 -19.81
CA GLU A 166 -6.58 9.28 -21.03
C GLU A 166 -5.74 9.05 -22.29
N LYS A 167 -4.52 9.63 -22.33
CA LYS A 167 -3.57 9.37 -23.42
C LYS A 167 -3.16 7.90 -23.49
N ALA A 168 -2.82 7.28 -22.35
CA ALA A 168 -2.43 5.87 -22.29
C ALA A 168 -3.59 4.94 -22.69
N LYS A 169 -4.80 5.26 -22.23
CA LYS A 169 -6.03 4.55 -22.57
C LYS A 169 -6.35 4.64 -24.07
N ALA A 170 -6.30 5.84 -24.65
CA ALA A 170 -6.52 6.04 -26.09
C ALA A 170 -5.47 5.32 -26.96
N ALA A 171 -4.23 5.24 -26.47
CA ALA A 171 -3.15 4.51 -27.14
C ALA A 171 -3.23 2.98 -26.99
N GLY A 172 -4.16 2.45 -26.16
CA GLY A 172 -4.30 1.02 -25.92
C GLY A 172 -3.09 0.39 -25.20
N THR A 173 -2.24 1.18 -24.55
CA THR A 173 -0.98 0.68 -23.97
C THR A 173 -1.20 -0.28 -22.80
N TYR A 174 -2.38 -0.24 -22.20
CA TYR A 174 -2.80 -1.17 -21.14
C TYR A 174 -3.15 -2.58 -21.67
N GLU A 175 -3.40 -2.73 -22.97
CA GLU A 175 -3.82 -4.03 -23.53
C GLU A 175 -2.68 -5.05 -23.58
N THR A 176 -1.42 -4.60 -23.59
CA THR A 176 -0.27 -5.50 -23.61
C THR A 176 0.96 -4.84 -22.95
N VAL A 177 1.16 -5.13 -21.67
CA VAL A 177 2.28 -4.68 -20.85
C VAL A 177 3.26 -5.81 -20.57
N LEU A 178 4.55 -5.48 -20.36
CA LEU A 178 5.57 -6.45 -19.95
C LEU A 178 5.51 -6.64 -18.44
N LEU A 179 5.18 -7.84 -17.98
CA LEU A 179 5.21 -8.23 -16.57
C LEU A 179 6.67 -8.45 -16.11
N TYR A 180 6.94 -8.37 -14.81
CA TYR A 180 8.26 -8.65 -14.22
C TYR A 180 8.81 -10.06 -14.53
N THR A 181 7.95 -10.98 -14.98
CA THR A 181 8.31 -12.33 -15.45
C THR A 181 8.85 -12.35 -16.89
N GLY A 182 8.83 -11.21 -17.60
CA GLY A 182 9.14 -11.11 -19.02
C GLY A 182 7.97 -11.49 -19.95
N GLN A 183 6.83 -11.89 -19.40
CA GLN A 183 5.63 -12.21 -20.18
C GLN A 183 4.84 -10.95 -20.53
N ARG A 184 4.18 -10.95 -21.69
CA ARG A 184 3.21 -9.91 -22.07
C ARG A 184 1.84 -10.27 -21.53
N VAL A 185 1.23 -9.35 -20.78
CA VAL A 185 -0.09 -9.51 -20.14
C VAL A 185 -0.94 -8.26 -20.36
N ARG A 186 -2.26 -8.35 -20.15
CA ARG A 186 -3.13 -7.17 -20.06
C ARG A 186 -2.93 -6.50 -18.69
N HIS A 187 -2.86 -5.18 -18.65
CA HIS A 187 -2.88 -4.42 -17.39
C HIS A 187 -4.27 -4.53 -16.75
N TYR A 188 -4.30 -4.70 -15.43
CA TYR A 188 -5.53 -4.75 -14.62
C TYR A 188 -6.19 -3.37 -14.45
#